data_AF-A0A354GZS8-F1
#
_entry.id   AF-A0A354GZS8-F1
#
_cell.length_a   1.000
_cell.length_b   1.000
_cell.length_c   1.000
_cell.angle_alpha   90.00
_cell.angle_beta   90.00
_cell.angle_gamma   90.00
#
_symmetry.space_group_name_H-M   'P 1'
#
loop_
_entity.id
_entity.type
_entity.pdbx_description
1 polymer ?
#
loop_
_entity_poly.entity_id
_entity_poly.type
_entity_poly.pdbx_seq_one_letter_code
_entity_poly.pdbx_strand_id
1 'polypeptide(L)'
;MTPTLLTVVFAVVLSAAPASNEDAPRKANPLAPSLPLLTSDEENHLDKVIDRFMQFDTGQLRGEDGKTALRDFLKLGPESIPALIRGINRAAVMEQSCPTLVIAKKLTTMLLASDDQDLLEFARDEIGAGVERSRHMNVLQDLRVMCMLRRNALVRLEVKTGIKPPRKMTTTELADATGGENGPRMKAMLAELEQRKGPEALRGLASAAARDDKDVRQVGRDFLDKYLARQGIEFIQKQLKDDRAEVRQSAARAAAKYLSLADDLIALLGDSDRDVADAAHQSLVKISGGDDYGPSSSAKTDIDAARKKWQAWWDKERGK
;
A
#
# COMPACT_ATOMS: atom_id res chain seq x y z
N MET A 1 -54.82 -13.82 -43.81
CA MET A 1 -54.14 -12.62 -43.30
C MET A 1 -53.80 -12.87 -41.84
N THR A 2 -52.57 -13.29 -41.57
CA THR A 2 -52.05 -13.65 -40.24
C THR A 2 -50.90 -12.69 -39.90
N PRO A 3 -50.94 -11.93 -38.81
CA PRO A 3 -49.85 -11.03 -38.46
C PRO A 3 -48.78 -11.78 -37.67
N THR A 4 -47.55 -11.80 -38.19
CA THR A 4 -46.37 -12.32 -37.51
C THR A 4 -45.84 -11.23 -36.57
N LEU A 5 -45.87 -11.48 -35.26
CA LEU A 5 -45.28 -10.62 -34.24
C LEU A 5 -43.77 -10.82 -34.19
N LEU A 6 -43.02 -9.75 -34.43
CA LEU A 6 -41.55 -9.70 -34.34
C LEU A 6 -41.17 -9.27 -32.92
N THR A 7 -40.70 -10.19 -32.09
CA THR A 7 -40.21 -9.89 -30.73
C THR A 7 -38.73 -9.52 -30.80
N VAL A 8 -38.39 -8.25 -30.59
CA VAL A 8 -37.02 -7.77 -30.47
C VAL A 8 -36.55 -7.98 -29.03
N VAL A 9 -35.60 -8.89 -28.84
CA VAL A 9 -34.89 -9.09 -27.56
C VAL A 9 -33.76 -8.07 -27.48
N PHE A 10 -33.90 -7.08 -26.58
CA PHE A 10 -32.83 -6.15 -26.22
C PHE A 10 -31.87 -6.85 -25.25
N ALA A 11 -30.70 -7.25 -25.75
CA ALA A 11 -29.61 -7.73 -24.90
C ALA A 11 -28.93 -6.52 -24.24
N VAL A 12 -29.20 -6.32 -22.94
CA VAL A 12 -28.47 -5.35 -22.11
C VAL A 12 -27.11 -5.95 -21.79
N VAL A 13 -26.07 -5.47 -22.47
CA VAL A 13 -24.68 -5.75 -22.11
C VAL A 13 -24.33 -4.86 -20.91
N LEU A 14 -24.34 -5.44 -19.70
CA LEU A 14 -23.73 -4.82 -18.53
C LEU A 14 -22.22 -4.73 -18.76
N SER A 15 -21.73 -3.51 -18.97
CA SER A 15 -20.30 -3.22 -18.92
C SER A 15 -19.87 -3.23 -17.44
N ALA A 16 -19.24 -4.33 -17.02
CA ALA A 16 -18.59 -4.40 -15.71
C ALA A 16 -17.33 -3.54 -15.74
N ALA A 17 -17.33 -2.45 -14.97
CA ALA A 17 -16.13 -1.69 -14.69
C ALA A 17 -15.10 -2.60 -14.01
N PRO A 18 -13.80 -2.51 -14.35
CA PRO A 18 -12.78 -3.35 -13.73
C PRO A 18 -12.67 -3.00 -12.25
N ALA A 19 -12.78 -4.03 -11.40
CA ALA A 19 -12.50 -3.93 -9.98
C ALA A 19 -11.09 -3.36 -9.76
N SER A 20 -10.99 -2.26 -9.02
CA SER A 20 -9.73 -1.70 -8.58
C SER A 20 -8.99 -2.74 -7.73
N ASN A 21 -7.79 -3.14 -8.14
CA ASN A 21 -6.86 -3.92 -7.31
C ASN A 21 -6.51 -3.11 -6.06
N GLU A 22 -7.22 -3.32 -4.95
CA GLU A 22 -7.00 -2.61 -3.69
C GLU A 22 -5.66 -2.96 -3.01
N ASP A 23 -4.96 -4.01 -3.44
CA ASP A 23 -3.80 -4.58 -2.74
C ASP A 23 -2.41 -4.29 -3.36
N ALA A 24 -2.34 -3.56 -4.49
CA ALA A 24 -1.06 -3.12 -5.02
C ALA A 24 -0.52 -1.93 -4.18
N PRO A 25 0.73 -2.00 -3.65
CA PRO A 25 1.33 -0.88 -2.93
C PRO A 25 1.43 0.33 -3.85
N ARG A 26 0.73 1.40 -3.48
CA ARG A 26 0.64 2.62 -4.27
C ARG A 26 1.99 3.32 -4.27
N LYS A 27 2.35 3.91 -5.42
CA LYS A 27 3.56 4.73 -5.55
C LYS A 27 3.52 5.84 -4.48
N ALA A 28 4.65 6.18 -3.87
CA ALA A 28 4.69 7.30 -2.92
C ALA A 28 4.45 8.65 -3.61
N ASN A 29 3.84 9.60 -2.92
CA ASN A 29 3.65 10.96 -3.43
C ASN A 29 5.02 11.67 -3.55
N PRO A 30 5.34 12.31 -4.69
CA PRO A 30 6.61 13.01 -4.90
C PRO A 30 6.88 14.16 -3.92
N LEU A 31 5.84 14.88 -3.50
CA LEU A 31 5.93 16.05 -2.62
C LEU A 31 5.72 15.71 -1.14
N ALA A 32 5.00 14.61 -0.88
CA ALA A 32 4.66 14.14 0.46
C ALA A 32 4.92 12.62 0.59
N PRO A 33 6.19 12.23 0.71
CA PRO A 33 6.68 10.84 0.67
C PRO A 33 5.95 9.80 1.51
N SER A 34 5.55 10.20 2.70
CA SER A 34 4.83 9.37 3.67
C SER A 34 3.42 9.03 3.20
N LEU A 35 2.90 9.73 2.19
CA LEU A 35 1.56 9.56 1.66
C LEU A 35 1.58 8.72 0.37
N PRO A 36 0.55 7.87 0.17
CA PRO A 36 0.36 7.24 -1.13
C PRO A 36 0.04 8.29 -2.19
N LEU A 37 0.52 8.08 -3.41
CA LEU A 37 0.08 8.80 -4.59
C LEU A 37 -1.35 8.34 -4.90
N LEU A 38 -2.28 9.28 -4.81
CA LEU A 38 -3.69 9.04 -5.08
C LEU A 38 -3.98 9.23 -6.57
N THR A 39 -4.93 8.48 -7.08
CA THR A 39 -5.52 8.74 -8.40
C THR A 39 -6.41 9.98 -8.33
N SER A 40 -6.67 10.61 -9.48
CA SER A 40 -7.55 11.79 -9.52
C SER A 40 -8.96 11.49 -8.99
N ASP A 41 -9.48 10.27 -9.19
CA ASP A 41 -10.79 9.88 -8.68
C ASP A 41 -10.82 9.77 -7.15
N GLU A 42 -9.74 9.26 -6.55
CA GLU A 42 -9.57 9.20 -5.10
C GLU A 42 -9.42 10.60 -4.49
N GLU A 43 -8.61 11.46 -5.11
CA GLU A 43 -8.50 12.86 -4.68
C GLU A 43 -9.86 13.57 -4.73
N ASN A 44 -10.61 13.38 -5.82
CA ASN A 44 -11.96 13.91 -5.98
C ASN A 44 -12.94 13.34 -4.94
N HIS A 45 -12.79 12.07 -4.58
CA HIS A 45 -13.60 11.45 -3.53
C HIS A 45 -13.33 12.10 -2.17
N LEU A 46 -12.05 12.31 -1.82
CA LEU A 46 -11.65 12.96 -0.57
C LEU A 46 -12.15 14.42 -0.51
N ASP A 47 -12.03 15.16 -1.61
CA ASP A 47 -12.58 16.52 -1.72
C ASP A 47 -14.10 16.53 -1.50
N LYS A 48 -14.84 15.57 -2.09
CA LYS A 48 -16.29 15.43 -1.86
C LYS A 48 -16.65 15.15 -0.41
N VAL A 49 -15.89 14.30 0.29
CA VAL A 49 -16.12 14.02 1.72
C VAL A 49 -15.95 15.30 2.54
N ILE A 50 -14.92 16.09 2.26
CA ILE A 50 -14.64 17.35 2.94
C ILE A 50 -15.74 18.38 2.63
N ASP A 51 -16.15 18.50 1.36
CA ASP A 51 -17.20 19.44 0.95
C ASP A 51 -18.56 19.10 1.60
N ARG A 52 -18.91 17.81 1.67
CA ARG A 52 -20.12 17.37 2.39
C ARG A 52 -20.05 17.69 3.88
N PHE A 53 -18.87 17.55 4.49
CA PHE A 53 -18.68 17.97 5.87
C PHE A 53 -18.87 19.49 6.04
N MET A 54 -18.30 20.32 5.16
CA MET A 54 -18.50 21.77 5.21
C MET A 54 -19.98 22.16 5.07
N GLN A 55 -20.73 21.48 4.18
CA GLN A 55 -22.18 21.67 4.05
C GLN A 55 -22.92 21.28 5.34
N PHE A 56 -22.53 20.19 6.00
CA PHE A 56 -23.11 19.78 7.28
C PHE A 56 -22.82 20.81 8.38
N ASP A 57 -21.58 21.22 8.53
CA ASP A 57 -21.12 22.12 9.60
C ASP A 57 -21.71 23.54 9.45
N THR A 58 -22.00 23.96 8.20
CA THR A 58 -22.71 25.20 7.89
C THR A 58 -24.24 25.07 7.96
N GLY A 59 -24.75 23.87 8.23
CA GLY A 59 -26.17 23.59 8.37
C GLY A 59 -26.94 23.48 7.06
N GLN A 60 -26.26 23.41 5.91
CA GLN A 60 -26.85 23.18 4.59
C GLN A 60 -27.25 21.71 4.40
N LEU A 61 -26.46 20.78 4.96
CA LEU A 61 -26.76 19.35 4.99
C LEU A 61 -27.26 18.97 6.39
N ARG A 62 -28.43 18.32 6.48
CA ARG A 62 -29.10 18.01 7.77
C ARG A 62 -29.49 16.54 7.86
N GLY A 63 -29.93 16.13 9.04
CA GLY A 63 -30.43 14.77 9.28
C GLY A 63 -29.33 13.72 9.17
N GLU A 64 -29.71 12.52 8.72
CA GLU A 64 -28.80 11.37 8.61
C GLU A 64 -27.68 11.58 7.58
N ASP A 65 -27.94 12.31 6.51
CA ASP A 65 -26.93 12.65 5.51
C ASP A 65 -25.81 13.52 6.10
N GLY A 66 -26.18 14.47 6.96
CA GLY A 66 -25.24 15.32 7.69
C GLY A 66 -24.40 14.55 8.70
N LYS A 67 -25.04 13.68 9.49
CA LYS A 67 -24.32 12.80 10.42
C LYS A 67 -23.37 11.85 9.70
N THR A 68 -23.73 11.38 8.52
CA THR A 68 -22.88 10.54 7.68
C THR A 68 -21.68 11.33 7.17
N ALA A 69 -21.88 12.56 6.68
CA ALA A 69 -20.79 13.43 6.26
C ALA A 69 -19.77 13.69 7.39
N LEU A 70 -20.23 13.93 8.62
CA LEU A 70 -19.34 14.06 9.78
C LEU A 70 -18.57 12.76 10.05
N ARG A 71 -19.23 11.61 10.04
CA ARG A 71 -18.57 10.30 10.27
C ARG A 71 -17.50 10.02 9.21
N ASP A 72 -17.79 10.30 7.95
CA ASP A 72 -16.85 10.06 6.85
C ASP A 72 -15.66 11.01 6.95
N PHE A 73 -15.88 12.29 7.26
CA PHE A 73 -14.80 13.24 7.53
C PHE A 73 -13.90 12.81 8.69
N LEU A 74 -14.48 12.30 9.79
CA LEU A 74 -13.72 11.84 10.94
C LEU A 74 -12.83 10.64 10.59
N LYS A 75 -13.28 9.74 9.71
CA LYS A 75 -12.55 8.56 9.24
C LYS A 75 -11.38 8.87 8.31
N LEU A 76 -11.28 10.08 7.75
CA LEU A 76 -10.18 10.46 6.87
C LEU A 76 -8.82 10.24 7.54
N GLY A 77 -7.91 9.56 6.85
CA GLY A 77 -6.56 9.26 7.30
C GLY A 77 -5.51 10.26 6.79
N PRO A 78 -4.21 10.01 7.04
CA PRO A 78 -3.12 10.88 6.61
C PRO A 78 -3.07 11.13 5.09
N GLU A 79 -3.53 10.17 4.28
CA GLU A 79 -3.65 10.32 2.82
C GLU A 79 -4.54 11.50 2.41
N SER A 80 -5.45 11.95 3.30
CA SER A 80 -6.32 13.08 3.04
C SER A 80 -5.68 14.44 3.34
N ILE A 81 -4.45 14.52 3.84
CA ILE A 81 -3.81 15.80 4.20
C ILE A 81 -3.84 16.82 3.05
N PRO A 82 -3.45 16.48 1.80
CA PRO A 82 -3.54 17.43 0.69
C PRO A 82 -4.97 17.93 0.43
N ALA A 83 -5.96 17.04 0.50
CA ALA A 83 -7.37 17.41 0.33
C ALA A 83 -7.86 18.30 1.49
N LEU A 84 -7.44 18.03 2.73
CA LEU A 84 -7.74 18.87 3.90
C LEU A 84 -7.11 20.26 3.78
N ILE A 85 -5.90 20.39 3.23
CA ILE A 85 -5.27 21.69 2.95
C ILE A 85 -6.09 22.47 1.92
N ARG A 86 -6.54 21.83 0.83
CA ARG A 86 -7.46 22.50 -0.11
C ARG A 86 -8.77 22.88 0.57
N GLY A 87 -9.32 22.00 1.40
CA GLY A 87 -10.55 22.22 2.15
C GLY A 87 -10.49 23.41 3.10
N ILE A 88 -9.42 23.54 3.89
CA ILE A 88 -9.24 24.70 4.80
C ILE A 88 -9.05 26.00 4.02
N ASN A 89 -8.33 25.97 2.89
CA ASN A 89 -8.19 27.15 2.03
C ASN A 89 -9.55 27.58 1.46
N ARG A 90 -10.37 26.64 0.98
CA ARG A 90 -11.75 26.90 0.52
C ARG A 90 -12.61 27.48 1.65
N ALA A 91 -12.60 26.85 2.82
CA ALA A 91 -13.37 27.31 3.99
C ALA A 91 -12.97 28.73 4.44
N ALA A 92 -11.68 29.05 4.38
CA ALA A 92 -11.17 30.38 4.71
C ALA A 92 -11.61 31.44 3.70
N VAL A 93 -11.61 31.13 2.39
CA VAL A 93 -12.13 32.02 1.33
C VAL A 93 -13.63 32.25 1.49
N MET A 94 -14.38 31.22 1.87
CA MET A 94 -15.82 31.32 2.12
C MET A 94 -16.17 32.01 3.45
N GLU A 95 -15.16 32.42 4.23
CA GLU A 95 -15.32 33.00 5.57
C GLU A 95 -16.20 32.11 6.47
N GLN A 96 -15.96 30.80 6.46
CA GLN A 96 -16.69 29.84 7.30
C GLN A 96 -15.85 29.47 8.51
N SER A 97 -16.20 30.03 9.68
CA SER A 97 -15.38 29.89 10.90
C SER A 97 -15.31 28.45 11.40
N CYS A 98 -16.46 27.80 11.52
CA CYS A 98 -16.53 26.46 12.12
C CYS A 98 -15.79 25.41 11.26
N PRO A 99 -15.99 25.33 9.93
CA PRO A 99 -15.26 24.37 9.11
C PRO A 99 -13.75 24.65 9.10
N THR A 100 -13.35 25.93 9.03
CA THR A 100 -11.93 26.31 9.05
C THR A 100 -11.24 25.80 10.31
N LEU A 101 -11.85 25.98 11.49
CA LEU A 101 -11.29 25.54 12.76
C LEU A 101 -11.27 24.02 12.93
N VAL A 102 -12.32 23.32 12.49
CA VAL A 102 -12.39 21.85 12.60
C VAL A 102 -11.37 21.19 11.68
N ILE A 103 -11.25 21.66 10.43
CA ILE A 103 -10.24 21.16 9.49
C ILE A 103 -8.83 21.47 10.00
N ALA A 104 -8.58 22.70 10.49
CA ALA A 104 -7.29 23.09 11.09
C ALA A 104 -6.89 22.17 12.24
N LYS A 105 -7.82 21.84 13.13
CA LYS A 105 -7.57 20.93 14.26
C LYS A 105 -7.20 19.53 13.79
N LYS A 106 -7.91 18.98 12.81
CA LYS A 106 -7.60 17.65 12.26
C LYS A 106 -6.23 17.63 11.56
N LEU A 107 -5.93 18.66 10.76
CA LEU A 107 -4.60 18.85 10.15
C LEU A 107 -3.49 18.93 11.20
N THR A 108 -3.69 19.70 12.27
CA THR A 108 -2.72 19.84 13.36
C THR A 108 -2.35 18.48 13.96
N THR A 109 -3.36 17.66 14.27
CA THR A 109 -3.14 16.31 14.82
C THR A 109 -2.31 15.43 13.87
N MET A 110 -2.65 15.43 12.58
CA MET A 110 -1.96 14.60 11.59
C MET A 110 -0.53 15.08 11.33
N LEU A 111 -0.31 16.39 11.21
CA LEU A 111 0.99 16.97 10.89
C LEU A 111 1.96 16.89 12.08
N LEU A 112 1.48 17.07 13.32
CA LEU A 112 2.32 16.89 14.51
C LEU A 112 2.80 15.45 14.69
N ALA A 113 1.98 14.47 14.29
CA ALA A 113 2.34 13.06 14.32
C ALA A 113 3.31 12.66 13.18
N SER A 114 3.52 13.51 12.18
CA SER A 114 4.39 13.22 11.06
C SER A 114 5.87 13.40 11.41
N ASP A 115 6.70 12.48 10.90
CA ASP A 115 8.16 12.59 10.85
C ASP A 115 8.67 12.93 9.43
N ASP A 116 7.75 13.14 8.48
CA ASP A 116 8.05 13.47 7.10
C ASP A 116 8.31 14.97 6.95
N GLN A 117 9.60 15.32 6.80
CA GLN A 117 10.05 16.71 6.67
C GLN A 117 9.53 17.36 5.38
N ASP A 118 9.38 16.58 4.29
CA ASP A 118 8.94 17.08 2.99
C ASP A 118 7.43 17.36 3.03
N LEU A 119 6.64 16.47 3.66
CA LEU A 119 5.21 16.72 3.90
C LEU A 119 4.98 17.97 4.76
N LEU A 120 5.80 18.20 5.79
CA LEU A 120 5.71 19.40 6.62
C LEU A 120 6.07 20.68 5.85
N GLU A 121 7.04 20.60 4.94
CA GLU A 121 7.38 21.71 4.04
C GLU A 121 6.27 21.98 3.04
N PHE A 122 5.78 20.95 2.35
CA PHE A 122 4.61 21.03 1.47
C PHE A 122 3.41 21.66 2.18
N ALA A 123 3.05 21.17 3.37
CA ALA A 123 1.94 21.72 4.13
C ALA A 123 2.16 23.20 4.51
N ARG A 124 3.38 23.58 4.89
CA ARG A 124 3.71 24.98 5.19
C ARG A 124 3.52 25.89 3.99
N ASP A 125 3.85 25.41 2.79
CA ASP A 125 3.82 26.22 1.57
C ASP A 125 2.42 26.29 0.96
N GLU A 126 1.61 25.22 1.08
CA GLU A 126 0.26 25.14 0.51
C GLU A 126 -0.86 25.64 1.44
N ILE A 127 -0.66 25.66 2.77
CA ILE A 127 -1.65 26.21 3.69
C ILE A 127 -1.79 27.73 3.45
N GLY A 128 -2.99 28.16 3.13
CA GLY A 128 -3.32 29.53 2.73
C GLY A 128 -3.06 29.85 1.26
N ALA A 129 -2.67 28.89 0.43
CA ALA A 129 -2.56 29.10 -1.01
C ALA A 129 -3.90 29.55 -1.61
N GLY A 130 -3.89 30.66 -2.34
CA GLY A 130 -5.08 31.28 -2.94
C GLY A 130 -5.97 32.08 -1.96
N VAL A 131 -5.58 32.22 -0.69
CA VAL A 131 -6.31 33.02 0.30
C VAL A 131 -5.67 34.41 0.44
N GLU A 132 -6.25 35.43 -0.22
CA GLU A 132 -5.70 36.80 -0.17
C GLU A 132 -6.07 37.53 1.14
N ARG A 133 -7.34 37.46 1.53
CA ARG A 133 -7.89 38.09 2.74
C ARG A 133 -8.93 37.16 3.35
N SER A 134 -8.80 36.89 4.64
CA SER A 134 -9.75 36.11 5.42
C SER A 134 -9.68 36.52 6.89
N ARG A 135 -10.79 36.44 7.64
CA ARG A 135 -10.72 36.59 9.11
C ARG A 135 -9.99 35.43 9.80
N HIS A 136 -9.72 34.35 9.06
CA HIS A 136 -9.03 33.15 9.53
C HIS A 136 -7.53 33.13 9.20
N MET A 137 -6.96 34.25 8.72
CA MET A 137 -5.53 34.31 8.38
C MET A 137 -4.61 33.90 9.52
N ASN A 138 -4.94 34.23 10.77
CA ASN A 138 -4.14 33.83 11.93
C ASN A 138 -4.11 32.30 12.09
N VAL A 139 -5.24 31.62 11.89
CA VAL A 139 -5.31 30.15 11.98
C VAL A 139 -4.43 29.49 10.93
N LEU A 140 -4.45 30.02 9.70
CA LEU A 140 -3.60 29.55 8.60
C LEU A 140 -2.12 29.79 8.91
N GLN A 141 -1.77 30.99 9.40
CA GLN A 141 -0.40 31.33 9.78
C GLN A 141 0.12 30.46 10.92
N ASP A 142 -0.69 30.24 11.96
CA ASP A 142 -0.34 29.39 13.10
C ASP A 142 -0.03 27.95 12.65
N LEU A 143 -0.84 27.40 11.74
CA LEU A 143 -0.57 26.08 11.14
C LEU A 143 0.76 26.04 10.37
N ARG A 144 1.06 27.07 9.58
CA ARG A 144 2.34 27.15 8.84
C ARG A 144 3.52 27.22 9.79
N VAL A 145 3.43 28.06 10.83
CA VAL A 145 4.47 28.19 11.86
C VAL A 145 4.66 26.86 12.60
N MET A 146 3.58 26.16 12.94
CA MET A 146 3.63 24.84 13.56
C MET A 146 4.38 23.83 12.67
N CYS A 147 4.07 23.79 11.37
CA CYS A 147 4.77 22.91 10.42
C CYS A 147 6.28 23.20 10.39
N MET A 148 6.65 24.48 10.33
CA MET A 148 8.05 24.92 10.38
C MET A 148 8.75 24.50 11.69
N LEU A 149 8.12 24.72 12.84
CA LEU A 149 8.69 24.38 14.14
C LEU A 149 8.86 22.86 14.30
N ARG A 150 7.87 22.08 13.88
CA ARG A 150 7.92 20.61 13.90
C ARG A 150 9.05 20.10 13.00
N ARG A 151 9.14 20.59 11.77
CA ARG A 151 10.23 20.24 10.83
C ARG A 151 11.60 20.56 11.43
N ASN A 152 11.77 21.76 11.99
CA ASN A 152 13.02 22.17 12.61
C ASN A 152 13.37 21.31 13.84
N ALA A 153 12.37 20.83 14.60
CA ALA A 153 12.59 19.89 15.69
C ALA A 153 13.10 18.54 15.18
N LEU A 154 12.56 18.03 14.06
CA LEU A 154 13.04 16.80 13.42
C LEU A 154 14.48 16.94 12.90
N VAL A 155 14.81 18.07 12.27
CA VAL A 155 16.18 18.35 11.81
C VAL A 155 17.16 18.39 13.00
N ARG A 156 16.78 19.05 14.10
CA ARG A 156 17.62 19.06 15.33
C ARG A 156 17.76 17.67 15.94
N LEU A 157 16.70 16.87 15.91
CA LEU A 157 16.74 15.49 16.38
C LEU A 157 17.72 14.67 15.53
N GLU A 158 17.63 14.77 14.20
CA GLU A 158 18.54 14.12 13.24
C GLU A 158 20.01 14.48 13.52
N VAL A 159 20.31 15.76 13.75
CA VAL A 159 21.67 16.22 14.10
C VAL A 159 22.12 15.67 15.45
N LYS A 160 21.24 15.65 16.46
CA LYS A 160 21.59 15.22 17.82
C LYS A 160 21.80 13.71 17.94
N THR A 161 20.94 12.92 17.32
CA THR A 161 20.95 11.45 17.46
C THR A 161 21.68 10.75 16.33
N GLY A 162 21.98 11.46 15.23
CA GLY A 162 22.47 10.86 13.99
C GLY A 162 21.41 10.03 13.27
N ILE A 163 20.17 9.99 13.77
CA ILE A 163 19.09 9.19 13.22
C ILE A 163 18.54 9.91 11.98
N LYS A 164 18.92 9.39 10.81
CA LYS A 164 18.46 9.88 9.52
C LYS A 164 17.00 9.45 9.26
N PRO A 165 16.22 10.23 8.49
CA PRO A 165 14.97 9.75 7.92
C PRO A 165 15.25 8.61 6.93
N PRO A 166 14.36 7.61 6.78
CA PRO A 166 14.61 6.43 5.95
C PRO A 166 15.11 6.73 4.53
N ARG A 167 14.59 7.78 3.89
CA ARG A 167 15.00 8.21 2.55
C ARG A 167 16.46 8.64 2.44
N LYS A 168 17.00 9.27 3.47
CA LYS A 168 18.41 9.71 3.50
C LYS A 168 19.36 8.58 3.90
N MET A 169 18.83 7.43 4.30
CA MET A 169 19.64 6.26 4.65
C MET A 169 20.04 5.51 3.38
N THR A 170 21.20 4.87 3.38
CA THR A 170 21.60 3.90 2.34
C THR A 170 20.79 2.60 2.47
N THR A 171 20.79 1.75 1.44
CA THR A 171 20.04 0.47 1.50
C THR A 171 20.56 -0.42 2.62
N THR A 172 21.87 -0.41 2.86
CA THR A 172 22.50 -1.13 3.97
C THR A 172 22.08 -0.55 5.32
N GLU A 173 22.17 0.77 5.49
CA GLU A 173 21.73 1.44 6.73
C GLU A 173 20.25 1.12 7.06
N LEU A 174 19.38 1.10 6.04
CA LEU A 174 17.98 0.73 6.22
C LEU A 174 17.82 -0.73 6.64
N ALA A 175 18.48 -1.66 5.93
CA ALA A 175 18.41 -3.08 6.24
C ALA A 175 18.87 -3.36 7.67
N ASP A 176 19.97 -2.73 8.10
CA ASP A 176 20.52 -2.89 9.45
C ASP A 176 19.58 -2.27 10.51
N ALA A 177 19.05 -1.07 10.26
CA ALA A 177 18.17 -0.38 11.21
C ALA A 177 16.81 -1.07 11.40
N THR A 178 16.27 -1.73 10.37
CA THR A 178 14.97 -2.43 10.48
C THR A 178 14.98 -3.57 11.50
N GLY A 179 16.15 -4.13 11.84
CA GLY A 179 16.28 -5.18 12.85
C GLY A 179 16.01 -4.71 14.29
N GLY A 180 16.29 -3.44 14.60
CA GLY A 180 16.20 -2.90 15.96
C GLY A 180 14.97 -2.03 16.24
N GLU A 181 14.15 -1.77 15.22
CA GLU A 181 13.07 -0.78 15.28
C GLU A 181 11.69 -1.46 15.23
N ASN A 182 10.67 -0.79 15.78
CA ASN A 182 9.28 -1.26 15.80
C ASN A 182 8.32 -0.12 15.41
N GLY A 183 7.07 -0.47 15.11
CA GLY A 183 6.00 0.51 14.92
C GLY A 183 6.13 1.34 13.63
N PRO A 184 5.60 2.58 13.60
CA PRO A 184 5.48 3.38 12.38
C PRO A 184 6.80 3.63 11.65
N ARG A 185 7.89 3.87 12.40
CA ARG A 185 9.23 4.12 11.85
C ARG A 185 9.78 2.90 11.11
N MET A 186 9.63 1.71 11.70
CA MET A 186 10.00 0.46 11.04
C MET A 186 9.20 0.23 9.76
N LYS A 187 7.88 0.48 9.78
CA LYS A 187 7.05 0.38 8.57
C LYS A 187 7.52 1.33 7.47
N ALA A 188 7.91 2.55 7.81
CA ALA A 188 8.45 3.51 6.86
C ALA A 188 9.81 3.05 6.27
N MET A 189 10.68 2.45 7.08
CA MET A 189 11.94 1.89 6.59
C MET A 189 11.74 0.68 5.67
N LEU A 190 10.81 -0.22 5.99
CA LEU A 190 10.47 -1.35 5.13
C LEU A 190 9.83 -0.89 3.81
N ALA A 191 8.94 0.10 3.87
CA ALA A 191 8.37 0.71 2.67
C ALA A 191 9.44 1.32 1.76
N GLU A 192 10.45 1.98 2.34
CA GLU A 192 11.57 2.53 1.59
C GLU A 192 12.49 1.42 1.03
N LEU A 193 12.77 0.37 1.79
CA LEU A 193 13.53 -0.80 1.30
C LEU A 193 12.85 -1.48 0.13
N GLU A 194 11.52 -1.61 0.19
CA GLU A 194 10.72 -2.26 -0.85
C GLU A 194 10.80 -1.55 -2.21
N GLN A 195 11.03 -0.23 -2.21
CA GLN A 195 11.22 0.56 -3.43
C GLN A 195 12.64 0.45 -4.00
N ARG A 196 13.62 0.02 -3.19
CA ARG A 196 15.02 -0.07 -3.58
C ARG A 196 15.32 -1.40 -4.24
N LYS A 197 16.31 -1.43 -5.12
CA LYS A 197 16.78 -2.66 -5.78
C LYS A 197 17.99 -3.22 -5.05
N GLY A 198 18.20 -4.52 -5.19
CA GLY A 198 19.45 -5.18 -4.84
C GLY A 198 19.33 -6.17 -3.67
N PRO A 199 20.41 -6.93 -3.41
CA PRO A 199 20.40 -7.99 -2.41
C PRO A 199 20.25 -7.46 -0.98
N GLU A 200 20.68 -6.23 -0.69
CA GLU A 200 20.53 -5.58 0.62
C GLU A 200 19.05 -5.30 0.94
N ALA A 201 18.27 -4.86 -0.06
CA ALA A 201 16.84 -4.63 0.08
C ALA A 201 16.10 -5.94 0.39
N LEU A 202 16.41 -6.98 -0.38
CA LEU A 202 15.91 -8.33 -0.11
C LEU A 202 16.29 -8.81 1.29
N ARG A 203 17.51 -8.53 1.74
CA ARG A 203 18.01 -8.91 3.08
C ARG A 203 17.17 -8.29 4.18
N GLY A 204 17.01 -6.97 4.18
CA GLY A 204 16.24 -6.27 5.22
C GLY A 204 14.77 -6.69 5.26
N LEU A 205 14.13 -6.84 4.09
CA LEU A 205 12.73 -7.30 4.00
C LEU A 205 12.56 -8.72 4.54
N ALA A 206 13.44 -9.64 4.15
CA ALA A 206 13.41 -11.02 4.63
C ALA A 206 13.67 -11.10 6.14
N SER A 207 14.60 -10.31 6.67
CA SER A 207 14.85 -10.23 8.11
C SER A 207 13.60 -9.79 8.88
N ALA A 208 12.84 -8.81 8.37
CA ALA A 208 11.56 -8.43 8.96
C ALA A 208 10.49 -9.53 8.84
N ALA A 209 10.44 -10.21 7.70
CA ALA A 209 9.51 -11.33 7.43
C ALA A 209 9.76 -12.58 8.29
N ALA A 210 10.92 -12.67 8.93
CA ALA A 210 11.34 -13.76 9.83
C ALA A 210 11.22 -13.39 11.33
N ARG A 211 10.72 -12.20 11.68
CA ARG A 211 10.65 -11.77 13.09
C ARG A 211 9.59 -12.54 13.88
N ASP A 212 9.84 -12.71 15.18
CA ASP A 212 8.89 -13.37 16.10
C ASP A 212 7.61 -12.57 16.33
N ASP A 213 7.74 -11.24 16.35
CA ASP A 213 6.60 -10.32 16.46
C ASP A 213 5.69 -10.48 15.25
N LYS A 214 4.42 -10.87 15.49
CA LYS A 214 3.46 -11.22 14.45
C LYS A 214 3.15 -10.03 13.52
N ASP A 215 3.03 -8.83 14.06
CA ASP A 215 2.66 -7.65 13.28
C ASP A 215 3.83 -7.21 12.40
N VAL A 216 5.04 -7.25 12.95
CA VAL A 216 6.26 -6.98 12.18
C VAL A 216 6.47 -8.03 11.11
N ARG A 217 6.30 -9.31 11.46
CA ARG A 217 6.43 -10.45 10.54
C ARG A 217 5.50 -10.31 9.34
N GLN A 218 4.23 -10.00 9.60
CA GLN A 218 3.24 -9.85 8.54
C GLN A 218 3.61 -8.70 7.60
N VAL A 219 3.96 -7.53 8.15
CA VAL A 219 4.37 -6.38 7.32
C VAL A 219 5.62 -6.69 6.50
N GLY A 220 6.60 -7.38 7.09
CA GLY A 220 7.80 -7.83 6.38
C GLY A 220 7.46 -8.76 5.21
N ARG A 221 6.59 -9.76 5.44
CA ARG A 221 6.12 -10.70 4.40
C ARG A 221 5.40 -9.96 3.27
N ASP A 222 4.50 -9.03 3.60
CA ASP A 222 3.77 -8.25 2.60
C ASP A 222 4.71 -7.43 1.72
N PHE A 223 5.70 -6.74 2.30
CA PHE A 223 6.68 -5.98 1.52
C PHE A 223 7.65 -6.87 0.74
N LEU A 224 8.04 -8.03 1.27
CA LEU A 224 8.87 -9.00 0.56
C LEU A 224 8.17 -9.57 -0.68
N ASP A 225 6.89 -9.93 -0.54
CA ASP A 225 6.05 -10.38 -1.65
C ASP A 225 5.96 -9.31 -2.75
N LYS A 226 5.69 -8.06 -2.36
CA LYS A 226 5.62 -6.91 -3.26
C LYS A 226 6.95 -6.66 -3.97
N TYR A 227 8.07 -6.74 -3.25
CA TYR A 227 9.40 -6.60 -3.81
C TYR A 227 9.67 -7.66 -4.87
N LEU A 228 9.42 -8.95 -4.57
CA LEU A 228 9.68 -10.07 -5.49
C LEU A 228 8.72 -10.10 -6.68
N ALA A 229 7.45 -9.71 -6.49
CA ALA A 229 6.47 -9.64 -7.58
C ALA A 229 6.88 -8.67 -8.71
N ARG A 230 7.71 -7.66 -8.41
CA ARG A 230 8.24 -6.70 -9.39
C ARG A 230 9.55 -7.13 -10.05
N GLN A 231 10.17 -8.22 -9.59
CA GLN A 231 11.44 -8.68 -10.15
C GLN A 231 11.24 -9.50 -11.43
N GLY A 232 12.31 -9.58 -12.22
CA GLY A 232 12.38 -10.41 -13.41
C GLY A 232 12.52 -11.91 -13.09
N ILE A 233 12.20 -12.74 -14.09
CA ILE A 233 12.16 -14.20 -13.96
C ILE A 233 13.46 -14.81 -13.44
N GLU A 234 14.62 -14.39 -13.96
CA GLU A 234 15.93 -14.93 -13.54
C GLU A 234 16.21 -14.67 -12.06
N PHE A 235 15.84 -13.48 -11.57
CA PHE A 235 16.00 -13.13 -10.16
C PHE A 235 15.11 -13.97 -9.27
N ILE A 236 13.84 -14.15 -9.66
CA ILE A 236 12.88 -15.00 -8.93
C ILE A 236 13.35 -16.44 -8.91
N GLN A 237 13.80 -16.98 -10.04
CA GLN A 237 14.32 -18.35 -10.13
C GLN A 237 15.49 -18.58 -9.16
N LYS A 238 16.39 -17.60 -9.02
CA LYS A 238 17.45 -17.65 -8.02
C LYS A 238 16.90 -17.66 -6.59
N GLN A 239 15.86 -16.87 -6.30
CA GLN A 239 15.28 -16.77 -4.95
C GLN A 239 14.48 -18.00 -4.52
N LEU A 240 13.98 -18.82 -5.46
CA LEU A 240 13.39 -20.13 -5.15
C LEU A 240 14.39 -21.07 -4.46
N LYS A 241 15.68 -20.76 -4.50
CA LYS A 241 16.79 -21.55 -3.93
C LYS A 241 17.51 -20.81 -2.79
N ASP A 242 16.93 -19.72 -2.26
CA ASP A 242 17.50 -18.97 -1.14
C ASP A 242 17.49 -19.81 0.14
N ASP A 243 18.48 -19.63 1.02
CA ASP A 243 18.57 -20.37 2.27
C ASP A 243 17.42 -20.06 3.24
N ARG A 244 16.82 -18.86 3.13
CA ARG A 244 15.74 -18.38 4.01
C ARG A 244 14.38 -18.84 3.49
N ALA A 245 13.60 -19.47 4.36
CA ALA A 245 12.27 -19.96 4.01
C ALA A 245 11.33 -18.85 3.55
N GLU A 246 11.36 -17.68 4.18
CA GLU A 246 10.53 -16.52 3.83
C GLU A 246 10.79 -16.06 2.40
N VAL A 247 12.05 -16.08 1.96
CA VAL A 247 12.42 -15.69 0.60
C VAL A 247 11.94 -16.72 -0.41
N ARG A 248 12.15 -18.02 -0.15
CA ARG A 248 11.64 -19.10 -1.02
C ARG A 248 10.12 -19.05 -1.13
N GLN A 249 9.43 -18.83 0.00
CA GLN A 249 7.98 -18.73 0.06
C GLN A 249 7.45 -17.59 -0.80
N SER A 250 8.00 -16.38 -0.61
CA SER A 250 7.62 -15.21 -1.41
C SER A 250 8.01 -15.36 -2.88
N ALA A 251 9.14 -15.99 -3.18
CA ALA A 251 9.57 -16.27 -4.54
C ALA A 251 8.64 -17.27 -5.24
N ALA A 252 8.15 -18.29 -4.53
CA ALA A 252 7.17 -19.24 -5.06
C ALA A 252 5.89 -18.53 -5.48
N ARG A 253 5.34 -17.67 -4.61
CA ARG A 253 4.17 -16.83 -4.96
C ARG A 253 4.43 -15.92 -6.17
N ALA A 254 5.60 -15.29 -6.22
CA ALA A 254 5.99 -14.43 -7.33
C ALA A 254 6.21 -15.20 -8.65
N ALA A 255 6.57 -16.49 -8.58
CA ALA A 255 6.78 -17.36 -9.73
C ALA A 255 5.47 -17.81 -10.41
N ALA A 256 4.31 -17.67 -9.75
CA ALA A 256 3.00 -18.05 -10.27
C ALA A 256 2.52 -17.29 -11.53
N LYS A 257 3.31 -16.33 -12.04
CA LYS A 257 3.08 -15.64 -13.33
C LYS A 257 3.95 -16.20 -14.48
N TYR A 258 4.83 -17.16 -14.19
CA TYR A 258 5.79 -17.70 -15.14
C TYR A 258 5.63 -19.22 -15.25
N LEU A 259 4.98 -19.65 -16.33
CA LEU A 259 4.85 -21.07 -16.65
C LEU A 259 6.22 -21.77 -16.77
N SER A 260 7.24 -21.08 -17.26
CA SER A 260 8.61 -21.59 -17.38
C SER A 260 9.30 -21.88 -16.04
N LEU A 261 8.74 -21.46 -14.90
CA LEU A 261 9.24 -21.81 -13.56
C LEU A 261 8.52 -23.01 -12.93
N ALA A 262 7.69 -23.72 -13.69
CA ALA A 262 6.95 -24.88 -13.19
C ALA A 262 7.88 -25.96 -12.62
N ASP A 263 9.01 -26.28 -13.28
CA ASP A 263 9.97 -27.28 -12.76
C ASP A 263 10.52 -26.89 -11.37
N ASP A 264 10.88 -25.61 -11.17
CA ASP A 264 11.36 -25.13 -9.87
C ASP A 264 10.25 -25.14 -8.81
N LEU A 265 9.00 -24.81 -9.16
CA LEU A 265 7.84 -24.89 -8.26
C LEU A 265 7.50 -26.34 -7.87
N ILE A 266 7.57 -27.29 -8.80
CA ILE A 266 7.37 -28.73 -8.54
C ILE A 266 8.43 -29.22 -7.56
N ALA A 267 9.68 -28.77 -7.72
CA ALA A 267 10.74 -29.09 -6.78
C ALA A 267 10.43 -28.55 -5.36
N LEU A 268 9.82 -27.38 -5.21
CA LEU A 268 9.47 -26.83 -3.90
C LEU A 268 8.31 -27.54 -3.17
N LEU A 269 7.54 -28.41 -3.83
CA LEU A 269 6.48 -29.19 -3.15
C LEU A 269 6.97 -30.09 -2.00
N GLY A 270 8.28 -30.38 -1.96
CA GLY A 270 8.92 -31.11 -0.87
C GLY A 270 10.00 -30.28 -0.19
N ASP A 271 9.82 -28.95 -0.15
CA ASP A 271 10.59 -28.10 0.75
C ASP A 271 10.40 -28.58 2.20
N SER A 272 11.43 -28.41 3.02
CA SER A 272 11.37 -28.74 4.45
C SER A 272 10.43 -27.80 5.20
N ASP A 273 10.27 -26.58 4.71
CA ASP A 273 9.35 -25.60 5.27
C ASP A 273 7.98 -25.75 4.61
N ARG A 274 6.96 -25.97 5.45
CA ARG A 274 5.59 -26.21 4.98
C ARG A 274 4.98 -24.99 4.31
N ASP A 275 5.27 -23.79 4.81
CA ASP A 275 4.73 -22.56 4.25
C ASP A 275 5.27 -22.34 2.82
N VAL A 276 6.52 -22.76 2.56
CA VAL A 276 7.12 -22.77 1.21
C VAL A 276 6.46 -23.79 0.30
N ALA A 277 6.27 -25.03 0.77
CA ALA A 277 5.62 -26.08 -0.01
C ALA A 277 4.18 -25.72 -0.37
N ASP A 278 3.41 -25.16 0.58
CA ASP A 278 2.04 -24.70 0.37
C ASP A 278 1.99 -23.53 -0.63
N ALA A 279 2.94 -22.59 -0.56
CA ALA A 279 3.04 -21.49 -1.53
C ALA A 279 3.37 -22.00 -2.95
N ALA A 280 4.22 -23.02 -3.07
CA ALA A 280 4.54 -23.65 -4.35
C ALA A 280 3.33 -24.38 -4.94
N HIS A 281 2.60 -25.13 -4.11
CA HIS A 281 1.35 -25.81 -4.51
C HIS A 281 0.30 -24.82 -5.03
N GLN A 282 0.01 -23.76 -4.27
CA GLN A 282 -0.94 -22.72 -4.71
C GLN A 282 -0.51 -22.06 -6.02
N SER A 283 0.80 -21.85 -6.20
CA SER A 283 1.34 -21.27 -7.42
C SER A 283 1.20 -22.20 -8.62
N LEU A 284 1.38 -23.51 -8.42
CA LEU A 284 1.15 -24.55 -9.44
C LEU A 284 -0.32 -24.60 -9.87
N VAL A 285 -1.26 -24.61 -8.91
CA VAL A 285 -2.71 -24.54 -9.19
C VAL A 285 -3.06 -23.28 -9.99
N LYS A 286 -2.41 -22.16 -9.70
CA LYS A 286 -2.64 -20.92 -10.44
C LYS A 286 -2.14 -20.99 -11.88
N ILE A 287 -0.93 -21.51 -12.12
CA ILE A 287 -0.37 -21.60 -13.49
C ILE A 287 -1.02 -22.69 -14.34
N SER A 288 -1.65 -23.69 -13.71
CA SER A 288 -2.42 -24.73 -14.41
C SER A 288 -3.83 -24.28 -14.80
N GLY A 289 -4.26 -23.08 -14.41
CA GLY A 289 -5.62 -22.62 -14.64
C GLY A 289 -6.65 -23.23 -13.68
N GLY A 290 -6.21 -23.74 -12.52
CA GLY A 290 -7.07 -24.25 -11.45
C GLY A 290 -7.04 -25.76 -11.25
N ASP A 291 -6.34 -26.51 -12.12
CA ASP A 291 -6.13 -27.94 -11.91
C ASP A 291 -5.25 -28.17 -10.67
N ASP A 292 -5.67 -29.08 -9.79
CA ASP A 292 -4.96 -29.44 -8.58
C ASP A 292 -4.53 -30.91 -8.61
N TYR A 293 -3.22 -31.15 -8.59
CA TYR A 293 -2.62 -32.48 -8.57
C TYR A 293 -2.02 -32.85 -7.20
N GLY A 294 -2.35 -32.09 -6.16
CA GLY A 294 -1.87 -32.24 -4.78
C GLY A 294 -0.55 -31.50 -4.51
N PRO A 295 0.12 -31.77 -3.38
CA PRO A 295 -0.17 -32.85 -2.43
C PRO A 295 -1.38 -32.59 -1.53
N SER A 296 -2.01 -33.65 -1.03
CA SER A 296 -3.15 -33.57 -0.10
C SER A 296 -2.74 -33.61 1.38
N SER A 297 -1.48 -33.95 1.64
CA SER A 297 -0.87 -34.10 2.96
C SER A 297 0.63 -33.84 2.90
N SER A 298 1.27 -33.61 4.05
CA SER A 298 2.72 -33.46 4.17
C SER A 298 3.49 -34.80 4.16
N ALA A 299 2.80 -35.92 3.92
CA ALA A 299 3.46 -37.22 3.86
C ALA A 299 4.35 -37.31 2.62
N LYS A 300 5.61 -37.72 2.79
CA LYS A 300 6.59 -37.82 1.70
C LYS A 300 6.06 -38.59 0.48
N THR A 301 5.38 -39.71 0.71
CA THR A 301 4.79 -40.53 -0.36
C THR A 301 3.74 -39.78 -1.16
N ASP A 302 2.97 -38.89 -0.53
CA ASP A 302 1.96 -38.07 -1.17
C ASP A 302 2.60 -36.92 -1.96
N ILE A 303 3.62 -36.27 -1.38
CA ILE A 303 4.44 -35.26 -2.07
C ILE A 303 5.09 -35.84 -3.34
N ASP A 304 5.69 -37.02 -3.25
CA ASP A 304 6.32 -37.68 -4.40
C ASP A 304 5.30 -38.07 -5.48
N ALA A 305 4.09 -38.48 -5.08
CA ALA A 305 2.99 -38.76 -6.00
C ALA A 305 2.48 -37.48 -6.69
N ALA A 306 2.31 -36.39 -5.93
CA ALA A 306 1.91 -35.09 -6.45
C ALA A 306 2.94 -34.55 -7.45
N ARG A 307 4.22 -34.59 -7.10
CA ARG A 307 5.32 -34.19 -8.00
C ARG A 307 5.28 -34.92 -9.34
N LYS A 308 5.03 -36.24 -9.34
CA LYS A 308 4.89 -37.03 -10.59
C LYS A 308 3.71 -36.57 -11.44
N LYS A 309 2.56 -36.30 -10.82
CA LYS A 309 1.36 -35.81 -11.52
C LYS A 309 1.60 -34.42 -12.12
N TRP A 310 2.17 -33.52 -11.32
CA TRP A 310 2.55 -32.18 -11.78
C TRP A 310 3.59 -32.22 -12.91
N GLN A 311 4.58 -33.11 -12.83
CA GLN A 311 5.56 -33.29 -13.90
C GLN A 311 4.89 -33.76 -15.20
N ALA A 312 3.99 -34.74 -15.12
CA ALA A 312 3.26 -35.23 -16.28
C ALA A 312 2.38 -34.14 -16.94
N TRP A 313 1.75 -33.28 -16.12
CA TRP A 313 1.05 -32.10 -16.61
C TRP A 313 2.03 -31.14 -17.31
N TRP A 314 3.16 -30.83 -16.68
CA TRP A 314 4.12 -29.88 -17.22
C TRP A 314 4.77 -30.36 -18.53
N ASP A 315 5.09 -31.64 -18.64
CA ASP A 315 5.61 -32.25 -19.87
C ASP A 315 4.62 -32.12 -21.04
N LYS A 316 3.31 -32.22 -20.76
CA LYS A 316 2.26 -32.00 -21.75
C LYS A 316 2.16 -30.53 -22.17
N GLU A 317 2.31 -29.58 -21.25
CA GLU A 317 2.27 -28.15 -21.58
C GLU A 317 3.52 -27.68 -22.33
N ARG A 318 4.71 -28.23 -22.04
CA ARG A 318 5.95 -27.93 -22.79
C ARG A 318 5.97 -28.43 -24.22
N GLY A 319 5.18 -29.45 -24.53
CA GLY A 319 5.07 -30.02 -25.87
C GLY A 319 4.09 -29.31 -26.80
N LYS A 320 3.38 -28.29 -26.32
CA LYS A 320 2.45 -27.45 -27.10
C LYS A 320 3.14 -26.18 -27.58
#